data_AF-A0A7S2T695-F1
#
_entry.id   AF-A0A7S2T695-F1
#
_cell.length_a   1.000
_cell.length_b   1.000
_cell.length_c   1.000
_cell.angle_alpha   90.00
_cell.angle_beta   90.00
_cell.angle_gamma   90.00
#
_symmetry.space_group_name_H-M   'P 1'
#
loop_
_entity.id
_entity.type
_entity.pdbx_description
1 polymer ?
#
loop_
_entity_poly.entity_id
_entity_poly.type
_entity_poly.pdbx_seq_one_letter_code
_entity_poly.pdbx_strand_id
1 'polypeptide(L)'
;IASGGKFASAISSSVASFDLKANSSKMNVSIDASSGQQPITIKIPVPKPESSCRKVESKCRYWDEHKQEWSTEGLFELERTDEYLVCQTLHLSSFAVSTDDVVPEFNVVDPFDLDLFSQMTLDNALAMFIVGAIYMLFALVNYLGYRVDNQNRRRMQVEQKLLELDQGIKGLSLTKGGQGI
;
A
#
# COMPACT_ATOMS: atom_id res chain seq x y z
N ILE A 1 0.46 3.57 15.31
CA ILE A 1 -0.29 2.63 16.19
C ILE A 1 -0.53 1.38 15.37
N ALA A 2 0.00 0.23 15.78
CA ALA A 2 -0.11 -1.02 15.05
C ALA A 2 -1.55 -1.54 15.14
N SER A 3 -2.35 -1.26 14.11
CA SER A 3 -3.63 -1.92 13.90
C SER A 3 -3.35 -3.33 13.40
N GLY A 4 -3.35 -4.29 14.32
CA GLY A 4 -3.36 -5.72 14.01
C GLY A 4 -4.66 -6.05 13.28
N GLY A 5 -4.63 -5.94 11.95
CA GLY A 5 -5.67 -6.49 11.09
C GLY A 5 -5.75 -7.99 11.34
N LYS A 6 -6.90 -8.46 11.84
CA LYS A 6 -7.21 -9.89 11.86
C LYS A 6 -7.27 -10.36 10.41
N PHE A 7 -6.18 -10.94 9.92
CA PHE A 7 -6.17 -11.69 8.68
C PHE A 7 -7.22 -12.80 8.82
N ALA A 8 -8.29 -12.70 8.04
CA ALA A 8 -9.28 -13.76 7.94
C ALA A 8 -8.64 -14.91 7.15
N SER A 9 -8.01 -15.83 7.86
CA SER A 9 -7.50 -17.07 7.27
C SER A 9 -8.71 -17.91 6.87
N ALA A 10 -8.96 -18.02 5.57
CA ALA A 10 -10.07 -18.80 5.04
C ALA A 10 -9.56 -20.21 4.75
N ILE A 11 -10.28 -21.22 5.25
CA ILE A 11 -10.01 -22.61 4.87
C ILE A 11 -10.46 -22.76 3.42
N SER A 12 -9.51 -23.03 2.54
CA SER A 12 -9.75 -23.04 1.09
C SER A 12 -9.97 -24.43 0.52
N SER A 13 -9.57 -25.47 1.27
CA SER A 13 -9.64 -26.85 0.82
C SER A 13 -10.73 -27.66 1.52
N SER A 14 -10.98 -28.85 0.97
CA SER A 14 -11.65 -29.93 1.70
C SER A 14 -10.92 -30.21 3.02
N VAL A 15 -11.68 -30.37 4.11
CA VAL A 15 -11.18 -30.76 5.42
C VAL A 15 -11.11 -32.29 5.46
N ALA A 16 -9.95 -32.85 5.83
CA ALA A 16 -9.80 -34.28 6.08
C ALA A 16 -9.70 -34.50 7.60
N SER A 17 -10.63 -35.27 8.17
CA SER A 17 -10.58 -35.68 9.58
C SER A 17 -10.28 -37.18 9.69
N PHE A 18 -9.49 -37.54 10.70
CA PHE A 18 -9.23 -38.93 11.06
C PHE A 18 -9.78 -39.21 12.45
N ASP A 19 -10.82 -40.05 12.53
CA ASP A 19 -11.44 -40.44 13.78
C ASP A 19 -11.08 -41.88 14.14
N LEU A 20 -10.47 -42.09 15.31
CA LEU A 20 -10.20 -43.41 15.86
C LEU A 20 -11.37 -43.87 16.73
N LYS A 21 -12.19 -44.79 16.20
CA LYS A 21 -13.29 -45.39 16.96
C LYS A 21 -12.81 -46.62 17.72
N ALA A 22 -12.60 -46.50 19.03
CA ALA A 22 -12.34 -47.64 19.90
C ALA A 22 -13.65 -48.42 20.18
N ASN A 23 -13.68 -49.71 19.85
CA ASN A 23 -14.80 -50.60 20.16
C ASN A 23 -14.51 -51.38 21.46
N SER A 24 -14.61 -50.72 22.62
CA SER A 24 -14.53 -51.40 23.92
C SER A 24 -15.03 -50.51 25.05
N SER A 25 -16.07 -50.97 25.77
CA SER A 25 -16.66 -50.30 26.92
C SER A 25 -15.78 -50.28 28.18
N LYS A 26 -14.53 -50.79 28.10
CA LYS A 26 -13.59 -50.88 29.24
C LYS A 26 -12.12 -50.72 28.83
N MET A 27 -11.79 -49.78 27.94
CA MET A 27 -10.39 -49.48 27.65
C MET A 27 -10.14 -47.98 27.75
N ASN A 28 -9.40 -47.58 28.79
CA ASN A 28 -8.74 -46.28 28.81
C ASN A 28 -7.61 -46.35 27.76
N VAL A 29 -7.91 -45.94 26.53
CA VAL A 29 -6.90 -45.87 25.47
C VAL A 29 -6.10 -44.59 25.67
N SER A 30 -5.00 -44.67 26.43
CA SER A 30 -3.99 -43.62 26.42
C SER A 30 -3.14 -43.81 25.16
N ILE A 31 -3.48 -43.07 24.10
CA ILE A 31 -2.61 -42.98 22.91
C ILE A 31 -1.46 -42.06 23.28
N ASP A 32 -0.36 -42.67 23.75
CA ASP A 32 0.89 -41.95 23.94
C ASP A 32 1.56 -41.86 22.57
N ALA A 33 1.50 -40.66 21.96
CA ALA A 33 2.15 -40.36 20.68
C ALA A 33 3.67 -40.39 20.87
N SER A 34 4.22 -41.60 20.94
CA SER A 34 5.61 -41.86 21.23
C SER A 34 6.45 -41.69 19.96
N SER A 35 7.65 -41.13 20.15
CA SER A 35 8.69 -40.64 19.21
C SER A 35 9.18 -41.60 18.11
N GLY A 36 8.46 -42.68 17.79
CA GLY A 36 8.82 -43.68 16.77
C GLY A 36 7.73 -44.01 15.75
N GLN A 37 6.59 -43.28 15.74
CA GLN A 37 5.54 -43.48 14.74
C GLN A 37 5.93 -42.83 13.41
N GLN A 38 5.64 -43.54 12.30
CA GLN A 38 5.81 -42.98 10.96
C GLN A 38 4.81 -41.83 10.80
N PRO A 39 5.27 -40.62 10.46
CA PRO A 39 4.40 -39.47 10.34
C PRO A 39 3.43 -39.64 9.17
N ILE A 40 2.20 -39.17 9.37
CA ILE A 40 1.10 -39.27 8.41
C ILE A 40 1.33 -38.22 7.32
N THR A 41 1.27 -38.64 6.07
CA THR A 41 1.39 -37.75 4.91
C THR A 41 0.02 -37.50 4.30
N ILE A 42 -0.34 -36.23 4.13
CA ILE A 42 -1.63 -35.78 3.60
C ILE A 42 -1.36 -34.92 2.37
N LYS A 43 -1.98 -35.29 1.24
CA LYS A 43 -1.94 -34.51 0.00
C LYS A 43 -3.27 -33.79 -0.18
N ILE A 44 -3.24 -32.47 -0.18
CA ILE A 44 -4.44 -31.63 -0.26
C ILE A 44 -4.37 -30.79 -1.54
N PRO A 45 -5.41 -30.81 -2.40
CA PRO A 45 -5.45 -29.95 -3.58
C PRO A 45 -5.59 -28.48 -3.17
N VAL A 46 -4.83 -27.62 -3.83
CA VAL A 46 -4.88 -26.16 -3.64
C VAL A 46 -5.90 -25.60 -4.65
N PRO A 47 -6.88 -24.79 -4.20
CA PRO A 47 -7.81 -24.16 -5.12
C PRO A 47 -7.08 -23.13 -5.99
N LYS A 48 -7.28 -23.22 -7.31
CA LYS A 48 -6.69 -22.27 -8.26
C LYS A 48 -7.34 -20.89 -8.07
N PRO A 49 -6.57 -19.80 -7.97
CA PRO A 49 -7.14 -18.46 -7.87
C PRO A 49 -7.92 -18.13 -9.16
N GLU A 50 -9.14 -17.61 -9.02
CA GLU A 50 -10.02 -17.26 -10.15
C GLU A 50 -9.47 -16.13 -11.03
N SER A 51 -8.46 -15.38 -10.57
CA SER A 51 -7.80 -14.32 -11.33
C SER A 51 -6.28 -14.36 -11.17
N SER A 52 -5.55 -14.01 -12.23
CA SER A 52 -4.08 -13.96 -12.25
C SER A 52 -3.47 -12.94 -11.29
N CYS A 53 -4.28 -11.99 -10.81
CA CYS A 53 -3.85 -10.94 -9.88
C CYS A 53 -3.97 -11.35 -8.40
N ARG A 54 -4.69 -12.42 -8.07
CA ARG A 54 -4.87 -12.89 -6.69
C ARG A 54 -3.75 -13.85 -6.33
N LYS A 55 -2.79 -13.38 -5.52
CA LYS A 55 -1.75 -14.23 -4.94
C LYS A 55 -2.26 -14.84 -3.65
N VAL A 56 -2.30 -16.16 -3.63
CA VAL A 56 -2.84 -16.93 -2.52
C VAL A 56 -1.71 -17.74 -1.90
N GLU A 57 -1.38 -17.47 -0.63
CA GLU A 57 -0.42 -18.30 0.10
C GLU A 57 -1.15 -19.47 0.75
N SER A 58 -0.80 -20.69 0.33
CA SER A 58 -1.33 -21.94 0.90
C SER A 58 -0.40 -22.47 1.98
N LYS A 59 -0.94 -22.75 3.17
CA LYS A 59 -0.20 -23.32 4.31
C LYS A 59 -0.95 -24.51 4.92
N CYS A 60 -0.20 -25.51 5.34
CA CYS A 60 -0.74 -26.65 6.06
C CYS A 60 -1.15 -26.25 7.48
N ARG A 61 -2.41 -26.45 7.88
CA ARG A 61 -2.86 -26.21 9.25
C ARG A 61 -3.68 -27.37 9.79
N TYR A 62 -3.65 -27.55 11.10
CA TYR A 62 -4.56 -28.44 11.83
C TYR A 62 -5.41 -27.62 12.79
N TRP A 63 -6.60 -28.13 13.11
CA TRP A 63 -7.43 -27.53 14.15
C TRP A 63 -6.93 -27.95 15.53
N ASP A 64 -6.49 -26.99 16.33
CA ASP A 64 -6.13 -27.20 17.72
C ASP A 64 -7.39 -27.01 18.59
N GLU A 65 -7.93 -28.11 19.12
CA GLU A 65 -9.13 -28.08 19.96
C GLU A 65 -8.92 -27.37 21.30
N HIS A 66 -7.68 -27.34 21.83
CA HIS A 66 -7.39 -26.70 23.11
C HIS A 66 -7.37 -25.18 22.98
N LYS A 67 -6.80 -24.68 21.88
CA LYS A 67 -6.70 -23.25 21.59
C LYS A 67 -7.86 -22.71 20.75
N GLN A 68 -8.69 -23.60 20.21
CA GLN A 68 -9.79 -23.28 19.28
C GLN A 68 -9.30 -22.44 18.09
N GLU A 69 -8.12 -22.78 17.56
CA GLU A 69 -7.47 -22.05 16.48
C GLU A 69 -6.78 -22.98 15.47
N TRP A 70 -6.55 -22.47 14.25
CA TRP A 70 -5.77 -23.18 13.23
C TRP A 70 -4.28 -23.00 13.49
N SER A 71 -3.60 -24.07 13.87
CA SER A 71 -2.17 -24.09 14.19
C SER A 71 -1.36 -24.78 13.09
N THR A 72 -0.09 -24.42 12.99
CA THR A 72 0.92 -25.05 12.11
C THR A 72 1.92 -25.89 12.92
N GLU A 73 1.76 -25.94 14.24
CA GLU A 73 2.67 -26.65 15.16
C GLU A 73 2.72 -28.15 14.84
N GLY A 74 3.92 -28.72 14.70
CA GLY A 74 4.08 -30.15 14.41
C GLY A 74 3.65 -30.58 12.99
N LEU A 75 3.46 -29.63 12.05
CA LEU A 75 3.30 -29.91 10.63
C LEU A 75 4.56 -29.56 9.86
N PHE A 76 4.95 -30.46 8.95
CA PHE A 76 6.09 -30.31 8.06
C PHE A 76 5.60 -30.31 6.62
N GLU A 77 5.92 -29.27 5.87
CA GLU A 77 5.61 -29.22 4.44
C GLU A 77 6.69 -29.98 3.66
N LEU A 78 6.28 -30.99 2.89
CA LEU A 78 7.20 -31.79 2.08
C LEU A 78 7.30 -31.29 0.64
N GLU A 79 6.15 -30.91 0.06
CA GLU A 79 6.07 -30.48 -1.32
C GLU A 79 4.96 -29.44 -1.48
N ARG A 80 5.26 -28.38 -2.24
CA ARG A 80 4.32 -27.32 -2.58
C ARG A 80 4.31 -27.11 -4.09
N THR A 81 3.13 -27.19 -4.68
CA THR A 81 2.86 -26.86 -6.07
C THR A 81 1.63 -25.96 -6.16
N ASP A 82 1.38 -25.37 -7.33
CA ASP A 82 0.17 -24.57 -7.58
C ASP A 82 -1.12 -25.42 -7.60
N GLU A 83 -1.00 -26.75 -7.61
CA GLU A 83 -2.14 -27.67 -7.70
C GLU A 83 -2.38 -28.43 -6.41
N TYR A 84 -1.35 -28.67 -5.61
CA TYR A 84 -1.44 -29.43 -4.37
C TYR A 84 -0.33 -29.10 -3.38
N LEU A 85 -0.63 -29.33 -2.10
CA LEU A 85 0.28 -29.22 -0.97
C LEU A 85 0.36 -30.58 -0.27
N VAL A 86 1.59 -31.03 0.02
CA VAL A 86 1.86 -32.26 0.76
C VAL A 86 2.37 -31.91 2.15
N CYS A 87 1.58 -32.26 3.16
CA CYS A 87 1.85 -32.00 4.57
C CYS A 87 2.15 -33.32 5.29
N GLN A 88 3.08 -33.28 6.22
CA GLN A 88 3.44 -34.40 7.09
C GLN A 88 3.21 -34.01 8.55
N THR A 89 2.58 -34.88 9.33
CA THR A 89 2.19 -34.58 10.71
C THR A 89 2.28 -35.81 11.61
N LEU A 90 2.48 -35.57 12.90
CA LEU A 90 2.43 -36.57 13.97
C LEU A 90 1.14 -36.46 14.81
N HIS A 91 0.28 -35.49 14.50
CA HIS A 91 -0.99 -35.30 15.20
C HIS A 91 -2.12 -36.09 14.52
N LEU A 92 -3.12 -36.51 15.30
CA LEU A 92 -4.38 -37.05 14.80
C LEU A 92 -5.45 -35.98 15.06
N SER A 93 -5.72 -35.13 14.06
CA SER A 93 -6.74 -34.08 14.15
C SER A 93 -7.41 -33.87 12.78
N SER A 94 -8.22 -32.83 12.66
CA SER A 94 -8.76 -32.32 11.40
C SER A 94 -7.73 -31.43 10.70
N PHE A 95 -7.51 -31.69 9.41
CA PHE A 95 -6.51 -31.01 8.59
C PHE A 95 -7.15 -30.25 7.45
N ALA A 96 -6.63 -29.07 7.16
CA ALA A 96 -7.03 -28.29 5.99
C ALA A 96 -5.89 -27.40 5.49
N VAL A 97 -5.97 -26.99 4.23
CA VAL A 97 -5.14 -25.94 3.66
C VAL A 97 -5.88 -24.62 3.86
N SER A 98 -5.28 -23.76 4.66
CA SER A 98 -5.68 -22.36 4.72
C SER A 98 -5.08 -21.63 3.54
N THR A 99 -5.89 -20.83 2.87
CA THR A 99 -5.36 -19.83 1.96
C THR A 99 -5.45 -18.47 2.62
N ASP A 100 -4.29 -17.85 2.78
CA ASP A 100 -4.23 -16.46 3.20
C ASP A 100 -4.21 -15.62 1.93
N ASP A 101 -5.20 -14.73 1.77
CA ASP A 101 -5.14 -13.69 0.76
C ASP A 101 -4.00 -12.76 1.13
N VAL A 102 -2.89 -12.88 0.40
CA VAL A 102 -1.81 -11.90 0.47
C VAL A 102 -2.27 -10.73 -0.38
N VAL A 103 -3.19 -9.94 0.16
CA VAL A 103 -3.41 -8.58 -0.35
C VAL A 103 -2.12 -7.84 -0.05
N PRO A 104 -1.36 -7.41 -1.06
CA PRO A 104 -0.23 -6.53 -0.80
C PRO A 104 -0.76 -5.34 -0.01
N GLU A 105 -0.08 -4.91 1.04
CA GLU A 105 -0.33 -3.60 1.64
C GLU A 105 0.00 -2.54 0.57
N PHE A 106 -0.97 -2.27 -0.30
CA PHE A 106 -0.92 -1.09 -1.13
C PHE A 106 -1.23 0.05 -0.19
N ASN A 107 -0.24 0.90 0.02
CA ASN A 107 -0.40 2.20 0.65
C ASN A 107 -1.19 3.12 -0.31
N VAL A 108 -2.44 2.75 -0.59
CA VAL A 108 -3.37 3.62 -1.29
C VAL A 108 -3.86 4.59 -0.22
N VAL A 109 -3.41 5.84 -0.34
CA VAL A 109 -3.97 6.94 0.43
C VAL A 109 -5.45 7.02 0.05
N ASP A 110 -6.34 6.61 0.93
CA ASP A 110 -7.78 6.83 0.76
C ASP A 110 -8.04 8.34 0.87
N PRO A 111 -8.51 9.00 -0.19
CA PRO A 111 -8.72 10.45 -0.17
C PRO A 111 -9.87 10.89 0.75
N PHE A 112 -10.66 9.97 1.32
CA PHE A 112 -11.80 10.29 2.17
C PHE A 112 -11.66 9.82 3.62
N ASP A 113 -10.50 9.27 4.00
CA ASP A 113 -10.28 8.80 5.37
C ASP A 113 -9.99 9.98 6.31
N LEU A 114 -11.05 10.48 6.93
CA LEU A 114 -11.05 11.58 7.91
C LEU A 114 -10.25 11.24 9.18
N ASP A 115 -10.00 9.97 9.46
CA ASP A 115 -9.24 9.54 10.64
C ASP A 115 -7.72 9.72 10.47
N LEU A 116 -7.23 9.82 9.23
CA LEU A 116 -5.81 10.13 8.98
C LEU A 116 -5.49 11.60 9.30
N PHE A 117 -6.48 12.50 9.15
CA PHE A 117 -6.35 13.91 9.54
C PHE A 117 -6.48 14.10 11.06
N SER A 118 -7.27 13.26 11.74
CA SER A 118 -7.47 13.35 13.19
C SER A 118 -6.29 12.77 14.00
N GLN A 119 -5.51 11.85 13.41
CA GLN A 119 -4.29 11.29 14.02
C GLN A 119 -2.99 12.03 13.66
N MET A 120 -3.04 13.16 12.95
CA MET A 120 -1.87 14.02 12.76
C MET A 120 -1.45 14.65 14.10
N THR A 121 -0.59 13.96 14.84
CA THR A 121 0.09 14.51 16.01
C THR A 121 1.05 15.62 15.56
N LEU A 122 1.20 16.65 16.41
CA LEU A 122 2.10 17.79 16.18
C LEU A 122 3.56 17.37 15.89
N ASP A 123 3.96 16.17 16.30
CA ASP A 123 5.29 15.60 16.07
C ASP A 123 5.56 15.25 14.60
N ASN A 124 4.53 14.92 13.80
CA ASN A 124 4.65 14.60 12.38
C ASN A 124 4.12 15.71 11.45
N ALA A 125 3.65 16.82 12.02
CA ALA A 125 3.16 17.99 11.27
C ALA A 125 4.27 18.71 10.48
N LEU A 126 5.54 18.38 10.73
CA LEU A 126 6.71 18.91 10.01
C LEU A 126 6.56 18.80 8.49
N ALA A 127 6.06 17.66 7.99
CA ALA A 127 5.86 17.46 6.55
C ALA A 127 4.84 18.46 5.97
N MET A 128 3.75 18.75 6.70
CA MET A 128 2.74 19.72 6.29
C MET A 128 3.29 21.15 6.27
N PHE A 129 4.14 21.50 7.25
CA PHE A 129 4.81 22.80 7.28
C PHE A 129 5.81 22.96 6.12
N ILE A 130 6.59 21.92 5.79
CA ILE A 130 7.53 21.96 4.66
C ILE A 130 6.77 22.17 3.35
N VAL A 131 5.73 21.37 3.12
CA VAL A 131 4.89 21.49 1.92
C VAL A 131 4.22 22.87 1.86
N GLY A 132 3.64 23.32 2.98
CA GLY A 132 3.04 24.65 3.10
C GLY A 132 4.05 25.79 2.82
N ALA A 133 5.27 25.67 3.32
CA ALA A 133 6.33 26.66 3.09
C ALA A 133 6.76 26.71 1.61
N ILE A 134 6.87 25.57 0.94
CA ILE A 134 7.18 25.50 -0.50
C ILE A 134 6.09 26.20 -1.32
N TYR A 135 4.82 25.92 -1.04
CA TYR A 135 3.71 26.57 -1.73
C TYR A 135 3.63 28.07 -1.44
N MET A 136 3.87 28.49 -0.21
CA MET A 136 3.93 29.91 0.16
C MET A 136 5.07 30.63 -0.55
N LEU A 137 6.26 30.02 -0.63
CA LEU A 137 7.40 30.57 -1.37
C LEU A 137 7.09 30.68 -2.86
N PHE A 138 6.50 29.64 -3.45
CA PHE A 138 6.08 29.65 -4.85
C PHE A 138 5.08 30.77 -5.12
N ALA A 139 4.06 30.92 -4.28
CA ALA A 139 3.08 32.01 -4.39
C ALA A 139 3.73 33.38 -4.26
N LEU A 140 4.68 33.54 -3.32
CA LEU A 140 5.43 34.79 -3.13
C LEU A 140 6.26 35.16 -4.36
N VAL A 141 6.97 34.20 -4.96
CA VAL A 141 7.77 34.43 -6.18
C VAL A 141 6.87 34.85 -7.34
N ASN A 142 5.75 34.16 -7.54
CA ASN A 142 4.78 34.54 -8.57
C ASN A 142 4.17 35.92 -8.33
N TYR A 143 3.87 36.24 -7.07
CA TYR A 143 3.35 37.55 -6.69
C TYR A 143 4.37 38.68 -6.92
N LEU A 144 5.64 38.46 -6.55
CA LEU A 144 6.72 39.42 -6.81
C LEU A 144 6.97 39.57 -8.31
N GLY A 145 6.98 38.47 -9.06
CA GLY A 145 7.08 38.47 -10.52
C GLY A 145 5.96 39.28 -11.16
N TYR A 146 4.72 39.06 -10.75
CA TYR A 146 3.56 39.85 -11.20
C TYR A 146 3.72 41.33 -10.89
N ARG A 147 4.20 41.67 -9.69
CA ARG A 147 4.40 43.08 -9.29
C ARG A 147 5.49 43.75 -10.14
N VAL A 148 6.60 43.07 -10.37
CA VAL A 148 7.72 43.57 -11.19
C VAL A 148 7.32 43.71 -12.65
N ASP A 149 6.62 42.71 -13.21
CA ASP A 149 6.12 42.76 -14.58
C ASP A 149 5.20 43.97 -14.80
N ASN A 150 4.31 44.23 -13.84
CA ASN A 150 3.41 45.37 -13.91
C ASN A 150 4.14 46.73 -13.83
N GLN A 151 5.26 46.80 -13.10
CA GLN A 151 6.12 47.99 -13.09
C GLN A 151 6.90 48.14 -14.39
N ASN A 152 7.47 47.06 -14.92
CA ASN A 152 8.22 47.07 -16.18
C ASN A 152 7.31 47.44 -17.35
N ARG A 153 6.06 46.97 -17.35
CA ARG A 153 5.06 47.34 -18.37
C ARG A 153 4.82 48.84 -18.43
N ARG A 154 4.80 49.53 -17.28
CA ARG A 154 4.66 51.00 -17.23
C ARG A 154 5.90 51.70 -17.76
N ARG A 155 7.10 51.19 -17.45
CA ARG A 155 8.37 51.77 -17.94
C ARG A 155 8.47 51.69 -19.47
N MET A 156 8.12 50.55 -20.07
CA MET A 156 8.15 50.38 -21.53
C MET A 156 7.23 51.38 -22.25
N GLN A 157 6.05 51.67 -21.71
CA GLN A 157 5.15 52.66 -22.30
C GLN A 157 5.71 54.09 -22.25
N VAL A 158 6.47 54.42 -21.22
CA VAL A 158 7.11 55.74 -21.09
C VAL A 158 8.30 55.85 -22.04
N GLU A 159 9.14 54.81 -22.12
CA GLU A 159 10.30 54.77 -23.03
C GLU A 159 9.88 54.88 -24.50
N GLN A 160 8.81 54.18 -24.91
CA GLN A 160 8.27 54.31 -26.28
C GLN A 160 7.81 55.73 -26.59
N LYS A 161 7.06 56.36 -25.68
CA LYS A 161 6.61 57.76 -25.85
C LYS A 161 7.78 58.75 -25.90
N LEU A 162 8.84 58.51 -25.13
CA LEU A 162 10.05 59.33 -25.17
C LEU A 162 10.78 59.23 -26.52
N LEU A 163 10.87 58.02 -27.09
CA LEU A 163 11.47 57.81 -28.41
C LEU A 163 10.66 58.48 -29.53
N GLU A 164 9.33 58.42 -29.48
CA GLU A 164 8.46 59.13 -30.44
C GLU A 164 8.64 60.65 -30.36
N LEU A 165 8.73 61.21 -29.14
CA LEU A 165 8.98 62.64 -28.93
C LEU A 165 10.36 63.07 -29.44
N ASP A 166 11.41 62.29 -29.17
CA ASP A 166 12.77 62.58 -29.67
C ASP A 166 12.83 62.57 -31.20
N GLN A 167 12.19 61.59 -31.84
CA GLN A 167 12.08 61.54 -33.31
C GLN A 167 11.28 62.73 -33.87
N GLY A 168 10.18 63.11 -33.23
CA GLY A 168 9.38 64.27 -33.62
C GLY A 168 10.14 65.59 -33.52
N ILE A 169 10.89 65.80 -32.43
CA ILE A 169 11.72 67.00 -32.22
C ILE A 169 12.85 67.08 -33.27
N LYS A 170 13.53 65.96 -33.55
CA LYS A 170 14.56 65.90 -34.60
C LYS A 170 13.98 66.20 -35.99
N GLY A 171 12.79 65.68 -36.30
CA GLY A 171 12.09 65.98 -37.54
C GLY A 171 11.77 67.46 -37.71
N LEU A 172 11.23 68.11 -36.67
CA LEU A 172 10.89 69.54 -36.68
C LEU A 172 12.13 70.46 -36.77
N SER A 173 13.24 70.05 -36.15
CA SER A 173 14.51 70.79 -36.25
C SER A 173 15.06 70.84 -37.67
N LEU A 174 14.86 69.78 -38.46
CA LEU A 174 15.29 69.72 -39.86
C LEU A 174 14.40 70.57 -40.78
N THR A 175 13.10 70.66 -40.49
CA THR A 175 12.17 71.47 -41.32
C THR A 175 12.38 72.98 -41.12
N LYS A 176 12.70 73.42 -39.90
CA LYS A 176 13.01 74.84 -39.62
C LYS A 176 14.38 75.29 -40.16
N GLY A 177 15.36 74.38 -40.25
CA GLY A 177 16.69 74.69 -40.80
C GLY A 177 16.74 74.83 -42.33
N GLY A 178 15.72 74.35 -43.04
CA GLY A 178 15.64 74.41 -44.51
C GLY A 178 14.88 75.61 -45.08
N GLN A 179 14.35 76.50 -44.24
CA GLN A 179 13.52 77.63 -44.67
C GLN A 179 14.23 78.99 -44.50
N GLY A 180 15.57 78.97 -44.58
CA GLY A 180 16.43 80.14 -44.46
C GLY A 180 17.61 80.09 -45.43
N ILE A 181 17.32 80.00 -46.73
CA ILE A 181 18.21 80.40 -47.85
C ILE A 181 17.32 80.98 -48.94
#